data_AF-A0A3R6YG66-F1
#
_entry.id   AF-A0A3R6YG66-F1
#
_cell.length_a   1.000
_cell.length_b   1.000
_cell.length_c   1.000
_cell.angle_alpha   90.00
_cell.angle_beta   90.00
_cell.angle_gamma   90.00
#
_symmetry.space_group_name_H-M   'P 1'
#
loop_
_entity.id
_entity.type
_entity.pdbx_description
1 polymer ?
#
loop_
_entity_poly.entity_id
_entity_poly.type
_entity_poly.pdbx_seq_one_letter_code
_entity_poly.pdbx_strand_id
1 'polypeptide(L)'
;MNSGRSHAALTFDTTAARFHAPPESVDGLADRPLSVSYDSHEAWVPGKVESHFKRIKERFAGVRTFQTVGVENHIDVAAMVGLKVYAGVWIQGASTSVEADMQAAVDGARRHSSNVAAIFVGNEDLMDGRVTEQFVVARVRQMKGLLASAGLKIPVGSVQTDGDWLDAPTLAAECDVVGVNIHPFFSGAADSGTEPVLDLGRRWTAMTRRYPTTTLVLTETGWPTSGRPFTHHVPSLALAEKYANEVDWWVRQGNGGHLPVYFMFHDNLGKSDDFERSFGLAWASGEWKFGGGEANPAAVPVSSPSLHPSPPLANTTSGVFITTIQVPHTMVAVVLAVVHSTYDPHEHRQRPIEYHPIASTRRQLDSYARWTCRGSLVVASTSDEVELCLDAYEPWSGGNVHAYPCDAQNVNQLWAYDTTTRQLSHQRHRGYCLGIVNNAPRLALCTEGATFEFATYFLFMHGTTSTTDLKQSRTQWPQTDRRGLCVSATQGGVRNSSASSEAFPRVPRTRPWMSASLQPHVPLGGMTSRV
;
A
#
# COMPACT_ATOMS: atom_id res chain seq x y z
N MET A 1 40.74 -46.17 3.39
CA MET A 1 40.94 -45.22 4.50
C MET A 1 40.17 -43.95 4.18
N ASN A 2 39.33 -43.48 5.10
CA ASN A 2 38.61 -42.21 4.94
C ASN A 2 39.58 -41.03 4.97
N SER A 3 39.32 -40.01 4.17
CA SER A 3 39.67 -38.63 4.53
C SER A 3 38.48 -37.73 4.18
N GLY A 4 37.63 -37.48 5.18
CA GLY A 4 36.50 -36.57 5.03
C GLY A 4 36.97 -35.13 5.07
N ARG A 5 36.60 -34.33 4.08
CA ARG A 5 36.52 -32.87 4.23
C ARG A 5 35.07 -32.55 4.58
N SER A 6 34.83 -32.04 5.79
CA SER A 6 33.52 -31.60 6.21
C SER A 6 33.07 -30.42 5.36
N HIS A 7 31.93 -30.57 4.68
CA HIS A 7 31.20 -29.42 4.18
C HIS A 7 30.64 -28.66 5.38
N ALA A 8 31.26 -27.52 5.72
CA ALA A 8 30.61 -26.51 6.55
C ALA A 8 29.47 -25.92 5.72
N ALA A 9 28.27 -26.47 5.87
CA ALA A 9 27.06 -25.83 5.39
C ALA A 9 26.90 -24.53 6.18
N LEU A 10 27.06 -23.38 5.51
CA LEU A 10 26.59 -22.11 6.02
C LEU A 10 25.06 -22.13 6.00
N THR A 11 24.49 -22.75 7.03
CA THR A 11 23.09 -22.56 7.41
C THR A 11 22.87 -21.07 7.61
N PHE A 12 21.96 -20.48 6.85
CA PHE A 12 21.44 -19.15 7.16
C PHE A 12 20.79 -19.24 8.55
N ASP A 13 21.42 -18.63 9.54
CA ASP A 13 20.90 -18.59 10.90
C ASP A 13 19.73 -17.61 10.96
N THR A 14 18.52 -18.16 11.02
CA THR A 14 17.27 -17.40 11.13
C THR A 14 17.12 -16.71 12.49
N THR A 15 17.99 -16.96 13.47
CA THR A 15 17.94 -16.33 14.80
C THR A 15 18.82 -15.08 14.92
N ALA A 16 19.80 -14.90 14.03
CA ALA A 16 20.66 -13.71 13.99
C ALA A 16 19.99 -12.48 13.34
N ALA A 17 19.00 -12.69 12.46
CA ALA A 17 18.28 -11.62 11.76
C ALA A 17 17.16 -10.97 12.60
N ARG A 18 17.47 -10.57 13.85
CA ARG A 18 16.66 -9.54 14.53
C ARG A 18 17.04 -8.19 13.95
N PHE A 19 16.39 -7.81 12.86
CA PHE A 19 16.49 -6.50 12.22
C PHE A 19 16.36 -5.40 13.28
N HIS A 20 17.48 -4.80 13.66
CA HIS A 20 17.46 -3.56 14.42
C HIS A 20 17.08 -2.45 13.44
N ALA A 21 16.22 -1.53 13.87
CA ALA A 21 15.83 -0.39 13.06
C ALA A 21 17.09 0.36 12.56
N PRO A 22 17.09 0.86 11.31
CA PRO A 22 18.23 1.62 10.81
C PRO A 22 18.46 2.86 11.69
N PRO A 23 19.73 3.23 11.96
CA PRO A 23 20.01 4.45 12.70
C PRO A 23 19.47 5.67 11.95
N GLU A 24 18.88 6.62 12.67
CA GLU A 24 18.41 7.88 12.10
C GLU A 24 19.59 8.64 11.46
N SER A 25 19.37 9.15 10.24
CA SER A 25 20.27 10.03 9.48
C SER A 25 21.75 9.61 9.41
N VAL A 26 22.13 8.89 8.35
CA VAL A 26 23.51 8.93 7.86
C VAL A 26 23.59 9.94 6.73
N ASP A 27 24.16 11.11 7.02
CA ASP A 27 24.52 12.11 6.01
C ASP A 27 25.48 11.49 4.98
N GLY A 28 25.04 11.37 3.72
CA GLY A 28 25.87 10.71 2.71
C GLY A 28 25.13 10.22 1.47
N LEU A 29 24.48 11.13 0.72
CA LEU A 29 23.93 10.79 -0.60
C LEU A 29 25.01 10.33 -1.61
N ALA A 30 26.28 10.62 -1.32
CA ALA A 30 27.44 10.28 -2.15
C ALA A 30 27.70 8.77 -2.28
N ASP A 31 27.32 7.97 -1.27
CA ASP A 31 27.59 6.52 -1.20
C ASP A 31 26.31 5.67 -1.20
N ARG A 32 25.33 6.01 -2.06
CA ARG A 32 24.17 5.14 -2.35
C ARG A 32 24.38 4.47 -3.71
N PRO A 33 24.92 3.23 -3.78
CA PRO A 33 25.21 2.54 -5.04
C PRO A 33 23.96 1.93 -5.69
N LEU A 34 22.83 2.65 -5.65
CA LEU A 34 21.53 2.21 -6.11
C LEU A 34 21.09 3.04 -7.33
N SER A 35 20.41 2.38 -8.25
CA SER A 35 19.76 2.94 -9.43
C SER A 35 18.24 2.78 -9.35
N VAL A 36 17.52 3.43 -10.25
CA VAL A 36 16.06 3.27 -10.37
C VAL A 36 15.62 3.07 -11.83
N SER A 37 14.61 2.24 -12.06
CA SER A 37 14.02 2.03 -13.39
C SER A 37 13.16 3.21 -13.81
N TYR A 38 13.28 3.64 -15.06
CA TYR A 38 12.57 4.75 -15.67
C TYR A 38 11.70 4.27 -16.84
N ASP A 39 10.40 4.19 -16.59
CA ASP A 39 9.39 3.92 -17.61
C ASP A 39 9.26 5.11 -18.55
N SER A 40 9.65 4.88 -19.80
CA SER A 40 9.86 5.92 -20.80
C SER A 40 8.57 6.40 -21.48
N HIS A 41 7.39 6.12 -20.93
CA HIS A 41 6.10 6.58 -21.49
C HIS A 41 6.02 8.10 -21.73
N GLU A 42 6.68 8.93 -20.90
CA GLU A 42 6.77 10.38 -21.10
C GLU A 42 8.03 10.86 -21.86
N ALA A 43 8.85 9.95 -22.42
CA ALA A 43 10.05 10.31 -23.20
C ALA A 43 9.77 11.12 -24.48
N TRP A 44 8.51 11.15 -24.92
CA TRP A 44 8.04 11.93 -26.07
C TRP A 44 7.51 13.33 -25.71
N VAL A 45 7.57 13.71 -24.43
CA VAL A 45 7.21 15.04 -23.95
C VAL A 45 8.51 15.85 -23.74
N PRO A 46 8.71 16.99 -24.45
CA PRO A 46 9.95 17.76 -24.35
C PRO A 46 10.31 18.16 -22.91
N GLY A 47 11.55 17.90 -22.49
CA GLY A 47 12.07 18.26 -21.18
C GLY A 47 11.64 17.36 -20.02
N LYS A 48 10.73 16.39 -20.23
CA LYS A 48 10.31 15.46 -19.17
C LYS A 48 11.44 14.55 -18.71
N VAL A 49 12.23 14.02 -19.65
CA VAL A 49 13.39 13.16 -19.33
C VAL A 49 14.38 13.94 -18.48
N GLU A 50 14.72 15.17 -18.88
CA GLU A 50 15.58 16.06 -18.08
C GLU A 50 15.01 16.34 -16.68
N SER A 51 13.74 16.73 -16.56
CA SER A 51 13.13 17.03 -15.25
C SER A 51 13.14 15.82 -14.33
N HIS A 52 12.80 14.65 -14.85
CA HIS A 52 12.80 13.40 -14.11
C HIS A 52 14.21 12.95 -13.74
N PHE A 53 15.20 13.10 -14.62
CA PHE A 53 16.57 12.67 -14.35
C PHE A 53 17.26 13.59 -13.33
N LYS A 54 16.97 14.90 -13.37
CA LYS A 54 17.35 15.83 -12.29
C LYS A 54 16.78 15.40 -10.94
N ARG A 55 15.48 15.07 -10.91
CA ARG A 55 14.79 14.57 -9.72
C ARG A 55 15.40 13.25 -9.22
N ILE A 56 15.58 12.25 -10.09
CA ILE A 56 16.26 10.98 -9.77
C ILE A 56 17.65 11.20 -9.18
N LYS A 57 18.41 12.17 -9.71
CA LYS A 57 19.77 12.49 -9.23
C LYS A 57 19.82 12.98 -7.78
N GLU A 58 18.72 13.48 -7.22
CA GLU A 58 18.59 13.81 -5.80
C GLU A 58 18.70 12.60 -4.87
N ARG A 59 18.60 11.35 -5.38
CA ARG A 59 18.54 10.13 -4.55
C ARG A 59 19.31 8.92 -5.09
N PHE A 60 19.64 8.89 -6.38
CA PHE A 60 20.22 7.71 -7.03
C PHE A 60 21.54 8.01 -7.74
N ALA A 61 22.43 7.02 -7.78
CA ALA A 61 23.68 7.09 -8.53
C ALA A 61 23.49 6.81 -10.03
N GLY A 62 22.44 6.07 -10.39
CA GLY A 62 22.11 5.75 -11.77
C GLY A 62 20.63 5.60 -12.07
N VAL A 63 20.33 5.45 -13.35
CA VAL A 63 19.00 5.18 -13.89
C VAL A 63 19.07 4.00 -14.86
N ARG A 64 18.07 3.13 -14.85
CA ARG A 64 17.86 2.14 -15.93
C ARG A 64 16.70 2.60 -16.79
N THR A 65 16.87 2.65 -18.10
CA THR A 65 15.77 2.91 -19.02
C THR A 65 15.36 1.63 -19.74
N PHE A 66 14.10 1.57 -20.20
CA PHE A 66 13.59 0.45 -21.01
C PHE A 66 13.89 0.63 -22.50
N GLN A 67 13.93 1.89 -22.94
CA GLN A 67 14.39 2.35 -24.25
C GLN A 67 15.37 3.51 -24.06
N THR A 68 16.16 3.83 -25.07
CA THR A 68 17.13 4.95 -25.09
C THR A 68 16.64 6.12 -25.95
N VAL A 69 15.80 5.84 -26.95
CA VAL A 69 15.20 6.83 -27.85
C VAL A 69 14.04 7.59 -27.19
N GLY A 70 13.91 8.86 -27.53
CA GLY A 70 12.88 9.79 -27.08
C GLY A 70 13.02 11.12 -27.83
N VAL A 71 12.35 12.20 -27.36
CA VAL A 71 12.64 13.57 -27.82
C VAL A 71 14.08 13.96 -27.48
N GLU A 72 14.56 13.47 -26.34
CA GLU A 72 15.94 13.59 -25.89
C GLU A 72 16.55 12.18 -25.79
N ASN A 73 17.83 12.03 -26.15
CA ASN A 73 18.52 10.75 -25.98
C ASN A 73 18.81 10.52 -24.49
N HIS A 74 18.31 9.42 -23.92
CA HIS A 74 18.38 9.19 -22.48
C HIS A 74 19.82 9.12 -21.93
N ILE A 75 20.80 8.69 -22.74
CA ILE A 75 22.21 8.66 -22.32
C ILE A 75 22.77 10.09 -22.21
N ASP A 76 22.44 10.96 -23.17
CA ASP A 76 22.87 12.37 -23.16
C ASP A 76 22.31 13.10 -21.92
N VAL A 77 21.02 12.90 -21.62
CA VAL A 77 20.38 13.50 -20.43
C VAL A 77 20.97 12.94 -19.14
N ALA A 78 21.20 11.62 -19.05
CA ALA A 78 21.83 11.01 -17.87
C ALA A 78 23.24 11.58 -17.63
N ALA A 79 24.02 11.77 -18.70
CA ALA A 79 25.34 12.38 -18.61
C ALA A 79 25.28 13.84 -18.17
N MET A 80 24.36 14.63 -18.72
CA MET A 80 24.13 16.04 -18.37
C MET A 80 23.82 16.23 -16.88
N VAL A 81 23.01 15.35 -16.27
CA VAL A 81 22.68 15.43 -14.84
C VAL A 81 23.68 14.69 -13.93
N GLY A 82 24.68 14.02 -14.49
CA GLY A 82 25.69 13.27 -13.73
C GLY A 82 25.19 11.95 -13.14
N LEU A 83 24.23 11.28 -13.79
CA LEU A 83 23.83 9.89 -13.51
C LEU A 83 24.72 8.91 -14.30
N LYS A 84 24.84 7.68 -13.76
CA LYS A 84 25.15 6.50 -14.59
C LYS A 84 23.88 5.99 -15.26
N VAL A 85 24.00 5.32 -16.40
CA VAL A 85 22.85 4.79 -17.13
C VAL A 85 23.03 3.32 -17.52
N TYR A 86 22.02 2.51 -17.18
CA TYR A 86 21.75 1.25 -17.85
C TYR A 86 20.77 1.53 -18.98
N ALA A 87 21.29 1.63 -20.21
CA ALA A 87 20.50 2.07 -21.35
C ALA A 87 19.73 0.87 -21.93
N GLY A 88 18.41 0.98 -22.01
CA GLY A 88 17.56 -0.06 -22.58
C GLY A 88 17.49 0.02 -24.10
N VAL A 89 17.37 -1.15 -24.74
CA VAL A 89 16.95 -1.33 -26.12
C VAL A 89 15.69 -2.16 -26.10
N TRP A 90 14.55 -1.55 -26.42
CA TRP A 90 13.24 -2.19 -26.37
C TRP A 90 12.99 -3.04 -27.63
N ILE A 91 12.88 -4.36 -27.49
CA ILE A 91 12.82 -5.30 -28.64
C ILE A 91 11.41 -5.82 -28.99
N GLN A 92 10.38 -5.45 -28.22
CA GLN A 92 8.98 -5.88 -28.41
C GLN A 92 7.97 -4.73 -28.35
N GLY A 93 7.52 -4.21 -29.49
CA GLY A 93 6.43 -3.24 -29.50
C GLY A 93 6.31 -2.43 -30.79
N ALA A 94 5.27 -1.60 -30.85
CA ALA A 94 4.93 -0.79 -32.03
C ALA A 94 5.27 0.70 -31.88
N SER A 95 5.77 1.15 -30.73
CA SER A 95 6.07 2.58 -30.46
C SER A 95 7.32 3.08 -31.19
N THR A 96 8.37 2.26 -31.31
CA THR A 96 9.62 2.58 -32.01
C THR A 96 10.27 1.35 -32.64
N SER A 97 11.02 1.55 -33.73
CA SER A 97 11.89 0.51 -34.29
C SER A 97 13.05 0.23 -33.34
N VAL A 98 13.33 -1.06 -33.13
CA VAL A 98 14.46 -1.57 -32.32
C VAL A 98 15.79 -0.99 -32.81
N GLU A 99 15.92 -0.83 -34.11
CA GLU A 99 17.11 -0.33 -34.80
C GLU A 99 17.33 1.17 -34.52
N ALA A 100 16.26 1.96 -34.39
CA ALA A 100 16.35 3.35 -33.96
C ALA A 100 16.82 3.46 -32.50
N ASP A 101 16.38 2.53 -31.64
CA ASP A 101 16.75 2.49 -30.22
C ASP A 101 18.21 2.03 -30.02
N MET A 102 18.64 1.00 -30.76
CA MET A 102 20.05 0.60 -30.85
C MET A 102 20.94 1.74 -31.36
N GLN A 103 20.50 2.48 -32.39
CA GLN A 103 21.26 3.61 -32.92
C GLN A 103 21.36 4.76 -31.90
N ALA A 104 20.27 5.06 -31.18
CA ALA A 104 20.28 6.00 -30.07
C ALA A 104 21.27 5.58 -28.96
N ALA A 105 21.32 4.28 -28.61
CA ALA A 105 22.29 3.75 -27.66
C ALA A 105 23.75 3.89 -28.14
N VAL A 106 24.04 3.60 -29.42
CA VAL A 106 25.38 3.83 -30.00
C VAL A 106 25.77 5.31 -29.94
N ASP A 107 24.89 6.21 -30.37
CA ASP A 107 25.23 7.63 -30.50
C ASP A 107 25.37 8.33 -29.14
N GLY A 108 24.52 7.99 -28.16
CA GLY A 108 24.68 8.44 -26.79
C GLY A 108 25.96 7.88 -26.15
N ALA A 109 26.26 6.60 -26.34
CA ALA A 109 27.49 5.99 -25.84
C ALA A 109 28.76 6.55 -26.54
N ARG A 110 28.70 7.01 -27.79
CA ARG A 110 29.81 7.72 -28.46
C ARG A 110 30.13 9.04 -27.77
N ARG A 111 29.12 9.78 -27.30
CA ARG A 111 29.30 11.06 -26.60
C ARG A 111 29.66 10.89 -25.13
N HIS A 112 29.08 9.89 -24.47
CA HIS A 112 29.10 9.75 -23.00
C HIS A 112 29.40 8.33 -22.52
N SER A 113 30.36 7.64 -23.16
CA SER A 113 30.76 6.26 -22.84
C SER A 113 31.04 6.02 -21.35
N SER A 114 31.61 7.01 -20.64
CA SER A 114 31.91 6.91 -19.21
C SER A 114 30.67 6.91 -18.31
N ASN A 115 29.52 7.36 -18.80
CA ASN A 115 28.24 7.35 -18.07
C ASN A 115 27.46 6.04 -18.26
N VAL A 116 27.69 5.31 -19.35
CA VAL A 116 26.97 4.06 -19.64
C VAL A 116 27.58 2.91 -18.84
N ALA A 117 26.80 2.34 -17.90
CA ALA A 117 27.21 1.19 -17.10
C ALA A 117 27.11 -0.11 -17.91
N ALA A 118 26.00 -0.29 -18.64
CA ALA A 118 25.82 -1.30 -19.68
C ALA A 118 24.65 -0.93 -20.59
N ILE A 119 24.48 -1.66 -21.69
CA ILE A 119 23.29 -1.63 -22.54
C ILE A 119 22.54 -2.95 -22.39
N PHE A 120 21.26 -2.88 -22.01
CA PHE A 120 20.39 -4.05 -21.90
C PHE A 120 19.46 -4.15 -23.10
N VAL A 121 19.52 -5.28 -23.80
CA VAL A 121 18.70 -5.57 -24.98
C VAL A 121 17.56 -6.50 -24.57
N GLY A 122 16.34 -5.97 -24.61
CA GLY A 122 15.14 -6.68 -24.16
C GLY A 122 14.88 -6.62 -22.66
N ASN A 123 13.67 -7.00 -22.29
CA ASN A 123 13.14 -7.03 -20.94
C ASN A 123 12.02 -8.07 -20.80
N GLU A 124 12.30 -9.16 -20.06
CA GLU A 124 11.35 -10.24 -19.79
C GLU A 124 10.74 -10.86 -21.06
N ASP A 125 11.49 -10.82 -22.16
CA ASP A 125 11.00 -11.25 -23.47
C ASP A 125 10.63 -12.74 -23.53
N LEU A 126 11.32 -13.56 -22.73
CA LEU A 126 11.11 -15.00 -22.67
C LEU A 126 9.84 -15.37 -21.90
N MET A 127 9.28 -14.43 -21.13
CA MET A 127 8.03 -14.62 -20.40
C MET A 127 6.89 -14.99 -21.35
N ASP A 128 6.02 -15.91 -20.92
CA ASP A 128 4.99 -16.58 -21.72
C ASP A 128 5.49 -17.36 -22.96
N GLY A 129 6.81 -17.50 -23.16
CA GLY A 129 7.40 -18.27 -24.26
C GLY A 129 7.11 -17.74 -25.67
N ARG A 130 6.67 -16.47 -25.80
CA ARG A 130 6.28 -15.88 -27.10
C ARG A 130 7.48 -15.50 -27.96
N VAL A 131 8.60 -15.16 -27.33
CA VAL A 131 9.89 -14.88 -27.98
C VAL A 131 10.88 -15.97 -27.60
N THR A 132 11.66 -16.44 -28.57
CA THR A 132 12.65 -17.49 -28.34
C THR A 132 13.97 -16.93 -27.81
N GLU A 133 14.69 -17.73 -27.03
CA GLU A 133 16.06 -17.42 -26.58
C GLU A 133 16.96 -16.97 -27.76
N GLN A 134 16.85 -17.65 -28.91
CA GLN A 134 17.69 -17.37 -30.08
C GLN A 134 17.37 -16.00 -30.72
N PHE A 135 16.13 -15.51 -30.61
CA PHE A 135 15.79 -14.14 -31.04
C PHE A 135 16.49 -13.10 -30.17
N VAL A 136 16.44 -13.24 -28.85
CA VAL A 136 17.10 -12.32 -27.92
C VAL A 136 18.62 -12.37 -28.10
N VAL A 137 19.21 -13.57 -28.24
CA VAL A 137 20.65 -13.76 -28.58
C VAL A 137 21.02 -13.01 -29.87
N ALA A 138 20.20 -13.08 -30.92
CA ALA A 138 20.46 -12.37 -32.17
C ALA A 138 20.45 -10.83 -31.98
N ARG A 139 19.53 -10.31 -31.16
CA ARG A 139 19.47 -8.87 -30.82
C ARG A 139 20.64 -8.40 -29.95
N VAL A 140 21.07 -9.20 -28.96
CA VAL A 140 22.28 -8.94 -28.17
C VAL A 140 23.51 -8.88 -29.08
N ARG A 141 23.68 -9.85 -29.98
CA ARG A 141 24.78 -9.86 -30.98
C ARG A 141 24.74 -8.65 -31.91
N GLN A 142 23.57 -8.24 -32.37
CA GLN A 142 23.38 -7.04 -33.20
C GLN A 142 23.91 -5.79 -32.47
N MET A 143 23.51 -5.59 -31.21
CA MET A 143 23.98 -4.46 -30.40
C MET A 143 25.49 -4.50 -30.13
N LYS A 144 26.06 -5.67 -29.79
CA LYS A 144 27.51 -5.85 -29.62
C LYS A 144 28.28 -5.51 -30.91
N GLY A 145 27.78 -5.95 -32.07
CA GLY A 145 28.36 -5.64 -33.38
C GLY A 145 28.33 -4.15 -33.73
N LEU A 146 27.23 -3.45 -33.42
CA LEU A 146 27.11 -2.00 -33.61
C LEU A 146 28.10 -1.21 -32.74
N LEU A 147 28.23 -1.57 -31.45
CA LEU A 147 29.19 -0.94 -30.54
C LEU A 147 30.64 -1.19 -30.96
N ALA A 148 30.99 -2.43 -31.33
CA ALA A 148 32.31 -2.79 -31.83
C ALA A 148 32.66 -1.99 -33.11
N SER A 149 31.70 -1.85 -34.03
CA SER A 149 31.86 -1.05 -35.26
C SER A 149 32.00 0.44 -34.98
N ALA A 150 31.48 0.93 -33.84
CA ALA A 150 31.67 2.28 -33.35
C ALA A 150 32.94 2.47 -32.50
N GLY A 151 33.76 1.43 -32.29
CA GLY A 151 34.95 1.46 -31.44
C GLY A 151 34.66 1.49 -29.93
N LEU A 152 33.42 1.21 -29.53
CA LEU A 152 32.95 1.29 -28.15
C LEU A 152 33.11 -0.05 -27.41
N LYS A 153 33.45 0.03 -26.12
CA LYS A 153 33.62 -1.12 -25.21
C LYS A 153 32.64 -1.02 -24.04
N ILE A 154 31.35 -1.00 -24.36
CA ILE A 154 30.26 -1.00 -23.37
C ILE A 154 29.77 -2.44 -23.20
N PRO A 155 29.59 -2.95 -21.96
CA PRO A 155 29.00 -4.28 -21.73
C PRO A 155 27.58 -4.35 -22.29
N VAL A 156 27.22 -5.46 -22.94
CA VAL A 156 25.87 -5.70 -23.44
C VAL A 156 25.26 -6.92 -22.75
N GLY A 157 24.00 -6.77 -22.34
CA GLY A 157 23.22 -7.81 -21.69
C GLY A 157 21.81 -7.95 -22.22
N SER A 158 21.02 -8.77 -21.53
CA SER A 158 19.56 -8.78 -21.59
C SER A 158 19.00 -8.79 -20.16
N VAL A 159 17.73 -8.45 -20.01
CA VAL A 159 17.00 -8.52 -18.74
C VAL A 159 15.89 -9.55 -18.84
N GLN A 160 15.85 -10.52 -17.93
CA GLN A 160 14.79 -11.53 -17.84
C GLN A 160 14.46 -11.79 -16.36
N THR A 161 13.35 -12.49 -16.06
CA THR A 161 13.06 -12.90 -14.69
C THR A 161 14.09 -13.92 -14.20
N ASP A 162 14.28 -14.05 -12.88
CA ASP A 162 15.11 -15.11 -12.30
C ASP A 162 14.62 -16.53 -12.65
N GLY A 163 13.33 -16.69 -12.93
CA GLY A 163 12.73 -17.92 -13.46
C GLY A 163 13.17 -18.20 -14.90
N ASP A 164 13.01 -17.25 -15.81
CA ASP A 164 13.34 -17.42 -17.24
C ASP A 164 14.83 -17.73 -17.46
N TRP A 165 15.71 -17.18 -16.62
CA TRP A 165 17.15 -17.46 -16.69
C TRP A 165 17.48 -18.95 -16.47
N LEU A 166 16.62 -19.73 -15.80
CA LEU A 166 16.83 -21.18 -15.63
C LEU A 166 16.88 -21.91 -16.98
N ASP A 167 16.07 -21.46 -17.94
CA ASP A 167 15.89 -22.08 -19.26
C ASP A 167 16.60 -21.30 -20.40
N ALA A 168 17.36 -20.25 -20.06
CA ALA A 168 18.07 -19.38 -21.02
C ALA A 168 19.62 -19.42 -20.93
N PRO A 169 20.28 -20.61 -20.98
CA PRO A 169 21.72 -20.74 -20.79
C PRO A 169 22.56 -20.20 -21.97
N THR A 170 22.05 -20.22 -23.20
CA THR A 170 22.71 -19.67 -24.39
C THR A 170 22.70 -18.14 -24.36
N LEU A 171 21.58 -17.55 -23.95
CA LEU A 171 21.47 -16.09 -23.78
C LEU A 171 22.40 -15.61 -22.66
N ALA A 172 22.43 -16.31 -21.53
CA ALA A 172 23.31 -15.96 -20.42
C ALA A 172 24.81 -16.07 -20.80
N ALA A 173 25.17 -16.98 -21.71
CA ALA A 173 26.55 -17.12 -22.22
C ALA A 173 26.92 -16.07 -23.29
N GLU A 174 25.96 -15.43 -23.94
CA GLU A 174 26.18 -14.34 -24.91
C GLU A 174 26.29 -12.97 -24.22
N CYS A 175 25.68 -12.82 -23.04
CA CYS A 175 25.66 -11.58 -22.27
C CYS A 175 26.99 -11.29 -21.56
N ASP A 176 27.49 -10.05 -21.67
CA ASP A 176 28.60 -9.55 -20.85
C ASP A 176 28.11 -9.21 -19.41
N VAL A 177 26.81 -8.90 -19.29
CA VAL A 177 26.09 -8.65 -18.04
C VAL A 177 24.68 -9.24 -18.12
N VAL A 178 24.23 -9.90 -17.06
CA VAL A 178 22.96 -10.61 -16.94
C VAL A 178 22.06 -9.82 -15.99
N GLY A 179 21.03 -9.19 -16.55
CA GLY A 179 20.04 -8.45 -15.77
C GLY A 179 18.94 -9.38 -15.26
N VAL A 180 18.71 -9.37 -13.96
CA VAL A 180 17.73 -10.23 -13.28
C VAL A 180 16.63 -9.38 -12.68
N ASN A 181 15.39 -9.64 -13.09
CA ASN A 181 14.21 -9.09 -12.45
C ASN A 181 13.71 -10.05 -11.37
N ILE A 182 13.51 -9.53 -10.16
CA ILE A 182 13.04 -10.30 -9.00
C ILE A 182 11.96 -9.50 -8.28
N HIS A 183 10.70 -9.87 -8.48
CA HIS A 183 9.55 -9.28 -7.79
C HIS A 183 8.95 -10.26 -6.76
N PRO A 184 9.16 -10.04 -5.45
CA PRO A 184 8.47 -10.79 -4.40
C PRO A 184 6.95 -10.65 -4.43
N PHE A 185 6.42 -9.53 -4.96
CA PHE A 185 4.97 -9.31 -5.10
C PHE A 185 4.24 -10.37 -5.95
N PHE A 186 4.96 -11.01 -6.88
CA PHE A 186 4.44 -12.11 -7.71
C PHE A 186 4.93 -13.50 -7.26
N SER A 187 5.54 -13.60 -6.08
CA SER A 187 6.17 -14.83 -5.59
C SER A 187 5.16 -15.86 -5.06
N GLY A 188 5.55 -17.13 -5.04
CA GLY A 188 4.82 -18.19 -4.36
C GLY A 188 5.20 -18.38 -2.88
N ALA A 189 6.16 -17.61 -2.37
CA ALA A 189 6.67 -17.78 -1.01
C ALA A 189 5.64 -17.36 0.06
N ALA A 190 5.63 -18.06 1.20
CA ALA A 190 4.65 -17.78 2.26
C ALA A 190 4.89 -16.43 2.97
N ASP A 191 6.16 -15.99 3.03
CA ASP A 191 6.58 -14.76 3.70
C ASP A 191 6.73 -13.56 2.76
N SER A 192 6.74 -13.73 1.43
CA SER A 192 6.89 -12.60 0.48
C SER A 192 5.76 -11.57 0.57
N GLY A 193 4.61 -11.94 1.14
CA GLY A 193 3.50 -11.03 1.44
C GLY A 193 3.74 -10.05 2.59
N THR A 194 4.76 -10.28 3.43
CA THR A 194 5.05 -9.47 4.65
C THR A 194 6.53 -9.11 4.81
N GLU A 195 7.42 -10.01 4.41
CA GLU A 195 8.89 -9.88 4.44
C GLU A 195 9.52 -10.05 3.04
N PRO A 196 9.12 -9.23 2.04
CA PRO A 196 9.55 -9.39 0.65
C PRO A 196 11.08 -9.37 0.45
N VAL A 197 11.86 -8.68 1.30
CA VAL A 197 13.33 -8.69 1.22
C VAL A 197 13.95 -10.05 1.50
N LEU A 198 13.31 -10.90 2.30
CA LEU A 198 13.76 -12.27 2.53
C LEU A 198 13.62 -13.12 1.26
N ASP A 199 12.54 -12.92 0.50
CA ASP A 199 12.33 -13.60 -0.77
C ASP A 199 13.31 -13.12 -1.85
N LEU A 200 13.49 -11.80 -1.98
CA LEU A 200 14.53 -11.20 -2.83
C LEU A 200 15.91 -11.79 -2.51
N GLY A 201 16.29 -11.83 -1.23
CA GLY A 201 17.58 -12.36 -0.79
C GLY A 201 17.78 -13.83 -1.14
N ARG A 202 16.74 -14.67 -1.00
CA ARG A 202 16.79 -16.10 -1.39
C ARG A 202 16.90 -16.28 -2.90
N ARG A 203 16.07 -15.57 -3.68
CA ARG A 203 16.04 -15.65 -5.15
C ARG A 203 17.34 -15.13 -5.77
N TRP A 204 17.86 -14.00 -5.27
CA TRP A 204 19.18 -13.51 -5.62
C TRP A 204 20.29 -14.52 -5.27
N THR A 205 20.23 -15.14 -4.08
CA THR A 205 21.19 -16.18 -3.69
C THR A 205 21.15 -17.41 -4.61
N ALA A 206 19.98 -17.78 -5.16
CA ALA A 206 19.89 -18.83 -6.16
C ALA A 206 20.62 -18.42 -7.46
N MET A 207 20.44 -17.18 -7.92
CA MET A 207 21.12 -16.65 -9.10
C MET A 207 22.64 -16.58 -8.94
N THR A 208 23.15 -16.11 -7.79
CA THR A 208 24.61 -16.03 -7.53
C THR A 208 25.29 -17.39 -7.37
N ARG A 209 24.53 -18.47 -7.15
CA ARG A 209 25.04 -19.85 -7.23
C ARG A 209 25.12 -20.39 -8.66
N ARG A 210 24.37 -19.79 -9.59
CA ARG A 210 24.25 -20.24 -10.99
C ARG A 210 25.13 -19.46 -11.97
N TYR A 211 25.40 -18.18 -11.68
CA TYR A 211 26.20 -17.28 -12.50
C TYR A 211 27.21 -16.49 -11.64
N PRO A 212 28.34 -16.03 -12.21
CA PRO A 212 29.29 -15.18 -11.51
C PRO A 212 28.62 -13.93 -10.94
N THR A 213 28.89 -13.60 -9.67
CA THR A 213 28.36 -12.38 -9.03
C THR A 213 28.78 -11.10 -9.75
N THR A 214 29.93 -11.12 -10.42
CA THR A 214 30.46 -9.99 -11.22
C THR A 214 29.72 -9.77 -12.54
N THR A 215 28.95 -10.75 -13.03
CA THR A 215 28.15 -10.61 -14.26
C THR A 215 26.68 -10.36 -13.98
N LEU A 216 26.20 -10.57 -12.74
CA LEU A 216 24.80 -10.35 -12.38
C LEU A 216 24.53 -8.90 -11.96
N VAL A 217 23.37 -8.37 -12.37
CA VAL A 217 22.79 -7.12 -11.87
C VAL A 217 21.31 -7.36 -11.59
N LEU A 218 20.83 -6.99 -10.40
CA LEU A 218 19.40 -6.89 -10.10
C LEU A 218 18.86 -5.67 -10.86
N THR A 219 18.02 -5.90 -11.87
CA THR A 219 17.56 -4.86 -12.81
C THR A 219 16.15 -4.35 -12.53
N GLU A 220 15.33 -5.12 -11.80
CA GLU A 220 14.05 -4.69 -11.24
C GLU A 220 13.76 -5.43 -9.94
N THR A 221 13.31 -4.67 -8.95
CA THR A 221 12.57 -5.17 -7.80
C THR A 221 11.72 -4.06 -7.22
N GLY A 222 10.50 -4.37 -6.77
CA GLY A 222 9.61 -3.33 -6.24
C GLY A 222 8.33 -3.89 -5.64
N TRP A 223 7.60 -3.00 -4.97
CA TRP A 223 6.29 -3.27 -4.36
C TRP A 223 5.28 -2.18 -4.72
N PRO A 224 4.04 -2.52 -5.11
CA PRO A 224 3.03 -1.54 -5.48
C PRO A 224 2.44 -0.82 -4.27
N THR A 225 2.17 0.47 -4.43
CA THR A 225 1.67 1.33 -3.36
C THR A 225 0.14 1.26 -3.19
N SER A 226 -0.60 0.78 -4.19
CA SER A 226 -2.05 0.54 -4.17
C SER A 226 -2.48 -0.50 -5.21
N GLY A 227 -3.79 -0.70 -5.38
CA GLY A 227 -4.38 -1.62 -6.35
C GLY A 227 -4.81 -2.94 -5.73
N ARG A 228 -5.37 -3.84 -6.54
CA ARG A 228 -5.87 -5.15 -6.09
C ARG A 228 -4.72 -6.03 -5.56
N PRO A 229 -4.95 -6.86 -4.53
CA PRO A 229 -4.00 -7.88 -4.11
C PRO A 229 -3.64 -8.86 -5.22
N PHE A 230 -2.40 -9.31 -5.23
CA PHE A 230 -1.97 -10.49 -5.99
C PHE A 230 -1.80 -11.65 -5.00
N THR A 231 -2.72 -12.62 -5.03
CA THR A 231 -2.82 -13.71 -4.03
C THR A 231 -2.83 -13.16 -2.58
N HIS A 232 -1.79 -13.43 -1.78
CA HIS A 232 -1.62 -12.92 -0.41
C HIS A 232 -0.77 -11.65 -0.31
N HIS A 233 -0.30 -11.11 -1.44
CA HIS A 233 0.50 -9.90 -1.52
C HIS A 233 -0.41 -8.68 -1.63
N VAL A 234 -0.45 -7.87 -0.57
CA VAL A 234 -1.32 -6.69 -0.48
C VAL A 234 -0.53 -5.43 -0.84
N PRO A 235 -0.89 -4.74 -1.94
CA PRO A 235 -0.34 -3.43 -2.25
C PRO A 235 -0.58 -2.44 -1.12
N SER A 236 0.50 -1.79 -0.71
CA SER A 236 0.44 -0.64 0.18
C SER A 236 1.77 0.08 0.09
N LEU A 237 1.73 1.41 0.03
CA LEU A 237 2.91 2.25 0.28
C LEU A 237 3.57 1.87 1.61
N ALA A 238 2.81 1.30 2.56
CA ALA A 238 3.35 0.83 3.83
C ALA A 238 4.45 -0.21 3.61
N LEU A 239 4.08 -1.29 2.93
CA LEU A 239 5.01 -2.35 2.61
C LEU A 239 6.01 -1.92 1.54
N ALA A 240 5.68 -0.95 0.67
CA ALA A 240 6.62 -0.37 -0.29
C ALA A 240 7.68 0.55 0.34
N GLU A 241 7.38 1.32 1.39
CA GLU A 241 8.37 2.13 2.14
C GLU A 241 9.34 1.21 2.85
N LYS A 242 8.79 0.23 3.59
CA LYS A 242 9.56 -0.84 4.23
C LYS A 242 10.46 -1.53 3.20
N TYR A 243 9.90 -1.99 2.09
CA TYR A 243 10.66 -2.73 1.08
C TYR A 243 11.71 -1.88 0.36
N ALA A 244 11.42 -0.62 0.00
CA ALA A 244 12.41 0.27 -0.62
C ALA A 244 13.59 0.57 0.31
N ASN A 245 13.35 0.71 1.61
CA ASN A 245 14.38 0.91 2.62
C ASN A 245 15.17 -0.39 2.88
N GLU A 246 14.50 -1.54 2.93
CA GLU A 246 15.12 -2.85 3.08
C GLU A 246 16.00 -3.21 1.86
N VAL A 247 15.58 -2.87 0.64
CA VAL A 247 16.40 -3.03 -0.57
C VAL A 247 17.63 -2.11 -0.54
N ASP A 248 17.52 -0.84 -0.13
CA ASP A 248 18.70 0.02 0.01
C ASP A 248 19.70 -0.55 1.03
N TRP A 249 19.20 -1.00 2.19
CA TRP A 249 20.04 -1.63 3.21
C TRP A 249 20.71 -2.91 2.69
N TRP A 250 19.95 -3.77 1.98
CA TRP A 250 20.43 -5.02 1.40
C TRP A 250 21.48 -4.79 0.30
N VAL A 251 21.31 -3.77 -0.54
CA VAL A 251 22.31 -3.33 -1.53
C VAL A 251 23.56 -2.78 -0.85
N ARG A 252 23.41 -2.02 0.25
CA ARG A 252 24.55 -1.55 1.07
C ARG A 252 25.34 -2.67 1.75
N GLN A 253 24.77 -3.87 1.90
CA GLN A 253 25.51 -5.09 2.29
C GLN A 253 26.29 -5.74 1.12
N GLY A 254 26.34 -5.11 -0.06
CA GLY A 254 27.07 -5.59 -1.24
C GLY A 254 26.28 -6.56 -2.13
N ASN A 255 24.95 -6.64 -1.98
CA ASN A 255 24.09 -7.49 -2.80
C ASN A 255 23.57 -6.77 -4.06
N GLY A 256 22.96 -7.52 -4.98
CA GLY A 256 22.35 -6.99 -6.20
C GLY A 256 23.30 -6.74 -7.37
N GLY A 257 24.61 -6.83 -7.18
CA GLY A 257 25.60 -6.64 -8.25
C GLY A 257 26.04 -5.18 -8.44
N HIS A 258 26.48 -4.82 -9.64
CA HIS A 258 26.85 -3.43 -9.94
C HIS A 258 25.59 -2.56 -10.05
N LEU A 259 25.57 -1.41 -9.37
CA LEU A 259 24.52 -0.37 -9.42
C LEU A 259 23.06 -0.91 -9.45
N PRO A 260 22.64 -1.75 -8.48
CA PRO A 260 21.37 -2.47 -8.53
C PRO A 260 20.16 -1.53 -8.65
N VAL A 261 19.09 -2.00 -9.28
CA VAL A 261 18.01 -1.14 -9.75
C VAL A 261 16.70 -1.45 -9.02
N TYR A 262 16.10 -0.43 -8.40
CA TYR A 262 14.74 -0.51 -7.86
C TYR A 262 13.70 -0.15 -8.94
N PHE A 263 12.59 -0.87 -8.99
CA PHE A 263 11.44 -0.62 -9.87
C PHE A 263 10.31 0.06 -9.07
N MET A 264 9.96 1.32 -9.32
CA MET A 264 10.42 2.22 -10.40
C MET A 264 10.42 3.70 -9.94
N PHE A 265 10.86 4.62 -10.80
CA PHE A 265 10.97 6.04 -10.43
C PHE A 265 9.62 6.63 -10.05
N HIS A 266 8.66 6.68 -10.97
CA HIS A 266 7.37 7.33 -10.76
C HIS A 266 6.20 6.48 -11.27
N ASP A 267 5.00 6.74 -10.76
CA ASP A 267 3.77 6.04 -11.15
C ASP A 267 3.40 6.29 -12.62
N ASN A 268 3.13 5.21 -13.36
CA ASN A 268 2.59 5.27 -14.73
C ASN A 268 1.10 4.94 -14.72
N LEU A 269 0.25 5.98 -14.68
CA LEU A 269 -1.21 5.84 -14.64
C LEU A 269 -1.83 5.22 -15.91
N GLY A 270 -1.05 5.08 -16.99
CA GLY A 270 -1.48 4.48 -18.26
C GLY A 270 -1.45 2.95 -18.29
N LYS A 271 -0.88 2.27 -17.29
CA LYS A 271 -0.82 0.80 -17.24
C LYS A 271 -2.21 0.18 -17.04
N SER A 272 -2.44 -1.00 -17.59
CA SER A 272 -3.76 -1.65 -17.57
C SER A 272 -4.17 -2.06 -16.17
N ASP A 273 -3.30 -2.78 -15.46
CA ASP A 273 -3.56 -3.27 -14.11
C ASP A 273 -3.33 -2.16 -13.07
N ASP A 274 -4.20 -2.11 -12.06
CA ASP A 274 -4.26 -1.03 -11.08
C ASP A 274 -3.06 -1.02 -10.12
N PHE A 275 -2.55 -2.20 -9.75
CA PHE A 275 -1.30 -2.28 -8.98
C PHE A 275 -0.09 -1.81 -9.78
N GLU A 276 -0.02 -2.11 -11.09
CA GLU A 276 1.11 -1.74 -11.96
C GLU A 276 1.30 -0.23 -12.06
N ARG A 277 0.20 0.52 -12.01
CA ARG A 277 0.21 1.99 -12.01
C ARG A 277 0.95 2.59 -10.82
N SER A 278 1.20 1.81 -9.77
CA SER A 278 1.52 2.32 -8.43
C SER A 278 2.88 1.87 -7.87
N PHE A 279 3.77 1.28 -8.67
CA PHE A 279 5.13 0.86 -8.26
C PHE A 279 6.13 2.01 -8.10
N GLY A 280 5.76 3.26 -8.41
CA GLY A 280 6.65 4.40 -8.33
C GLY A 280 7.11 4.70 -6.90
N LEU A 281 8.39 5.04 -6.74
CA LEU A 281 8.94 5.70 -5.55
C LEU A 281 8.53 7.18 -5.46
N ALA A 282 8.13 7.75 -6.60
CA ALA A 282 7.48 9.04 -6.77
C ALA A 282 6.06 8.87 -7.31
N TRP A 283 5.21 9.85 -7.02
CA TRP A 283 3.90 10.01 -7.65
C TRP A 283 4.05 10.24 -9.16
N ALA A 284 2.96 10.14 -9.93
CA ALA A 284 2.98 10.36 -11.37
C ALA A 284 3.57 11.73 -11.81
N SER A 285 3.55 12.74 -10.93
CA SER A 285 4.18 14.05 -11.14
C SER A 285 5.71 14.08 -11.04
N GLY A 286 6.33 13.01 -10.55
CA GLY A 286 7.76 12.96 -10.20
C GLY A 286 8.08 13.37 -8.75
N GLU A 287 7.10 13.85 -7.98
CA GLU A 287 7.29 14.15 -6.55
C GLU A 287 7.43 12.88 -5.70
N TRP A 288 8.37 12.87 -4.75
CA TRP A 288 8.71 11.67 -3.98
C TRP A 288 7.59 11.26 -3.00
N LYS A 289 7.21 9.98 -2.96
CA LYS A 289 6.19 9.48 -2.01
C LYS A 289 6.71 9.35 -0.57
N PHE A 290 8.02 9.14 -0.44
CA PHE A 290 8.70 8.85 0.82
C PHE A 290 9.81 9.87 1.10
N GLY A 291 10.20 10.03 2.37
CA GLY A 291 11.43 10.77 2.74
C GLY A 291 11.43 12.27 2.39
N GLY A 292 10.30 12.97 2.53
CA GLY A 292 10.26 14.44 2.54
C GLY A 292 10.07 15.15 1.19
N GLY A 293 9.40 14.53 0.21
CA GLY A 293 8.88 15.25 -0.97
C GLY A 293 7.63 16.07 -0.66
N GLU A 294 7.24 16.98 -1.57
CA GLU A 294 5.92 17.62 -1.49
C GLU A 294 4.83 16.59 -1.86
N ALA A 295 3.64 16.72 -1.25
CA ALA A 295 2.52 15.88 -1.63
C ALA A 295 2.07 16.20 -3.06
N ASN A 296 1.82 15.17 -3.87
CA ASN A 296 1.33 15.36 -5.23
C ASN A 296 0.05 16.22 -5.25
N PRO A 297 -0.06 17.25 -6.10
CA PRO A 297 -1.36 17.76 -6.50
C PRO A 297 -2.16 16.65 -7.22
N ALA A 298 -2.98 15.94 -6.43
CA ALA A 298 -3.99 14.97 -6.87
C ALA A 298 -3.54 13.86 -7.85
N ALA A 299 -2.65 12.99 -7.38
CA ALA A 299 -2.83 11.54 -7.54
C ALA A 299 -2.15 10.78 -6.38
N VAL A 300 -3.01 10.19 -5.52
CA VAL A 300 -2.93 9.00 -4.63
C VAL A 300 -1.83 7.99 -5.06
N PRO A 301 -1.14 7.14 -4.21
CA PRO A 301 -1.52 6.56 -2.87
C PRO A 301 -0.48 6.42 -1.69
N VAL A 302 -0.94 6.35 -0.42
CA VAL A 302 -0.44 5.30 0.54
C VAL A 302 -0.15 5.64 2.06
N SER A 303 0.49 4.74 2.84
CA SER A 303 0.94 4.78 4.27
C SER A 303 2.43 4.29 4.51
N SER A 304 3.18 4.45 5.64
CA SER A 304 3.54 3.54 6.80
C SER A 304 4.76 2.57 6.59
N PRO A 305 5.17 1.61 7.48
CA PRO A 305 5.32 1.56 8.95
C PRO A 305 6.71 1.06 9.44
N SER A 306 7.02 1.11 10.75
CA SER A 306 7.01 -0.05 11.69
C SER A 306 7.68 0.37 13.03
N LEU A 307 7.53 -0.24 14.21
CA LEU A 307 6.55 -1.18 14.82
C LEU A 307 6.69 -1.10 16.37
N HIS A 308 5.75 -1.74 17.12
CA HIS A 308 5.70 -1.90 18.61
C HIS A 308 5.24 -0.70 19.47
N PRO A 309 4.76 -0.94 20.71
CA PRO A 309 3.78 -1.94 21.14
C PRO A 309 2.50 -1.28 21.74
N SER A 310 1.45 -2.06 21.96
CA SER A 310 0.12 -1.54 22.38
C SER A 310 0.13 -0.78 23.73
N PRO A 311 -0.46 0.45 23.81
CA PRO A 311 -0.57 1.22 25.06
C PRO A 311 -1.76 0.78 25.94
N PRO A 312 -1.77 1.15 27.24
CA PRO A 312 -2.72 0.59 28.23
C PRO A 312 -4.11 1.25 28.24
N LEU A 313 -5.10 0.55 28.81
CA LEU A 313 -6.47 1.04 28.97
C LEU A 313 -6.55 2.20 29.99
N ALA A 314 -6.66 3.43 29.46
CA ALA A 314 -7.21 4.57 30.19
C ALA A 314 -8.05 5.42 29.22
N ASN A 315 -9.16 5.97 29.73
CA ASN A 315 -10.09 6.87 29.03
C ASN A 315 -10.89 6.21 27.88
N THR A 316 -11.86 5.37 28.24
CA THR A 316 -12.92 4.91 27.34
C THR A 316 -14.19 5.77 27.44
N THR A 317 -14.76 6.17 26.30
CA THR A 317 -16.02 6.93 26.24
C THR A 317 -16.99 6.28 25.25
N SER A 318 -18.19 5.92 25.71
CA SER A 318 -19.23 5.29 24.87
C SER A 318 -20.37 6.26 24.50
N GLY A 319 -20.83 6.19 23.25
CA GLY A 319 -21.88 7.05 22.71
C GLY A 319 -22.37 6.60 21.33
N VAL A 320 -23.12 7.48 20.67
CA VAL A 320 -23.53 7.36 19.26
C VAL A 320 -22.95 8.51 18.44
N PHE A 321 -22.55 8.25 17.19
CA PHE A 321 -22.26 9.29 16.20
C PHE A 321 -23.54 9.63 15.44
N ILE A 322 -24.03 10.86 15.59
CA ILE A 322 -25.22 11.40 14.93
C ILE A 322 -24.80 12.37 13.84
N THR A 323 -25.46 12.33 12.68
CA THR A 323 -25.31 13.36 11.63
C THR A 323 -26.62 13.55 10.87
N THR A 324 -26.62 14.38 9.83
CA THR A 324 -27.76 14.59 8.93
C THR A 324 -27.33 14.38 7.48
N ILE A 325 -28.06 13.54 6.74
CA ILE A 325 -27.86 13.31 5.31
C ILE A 325 -28.95 13.99 4.48
N GLN A 326 -28.60 14.43 3.27
CA GLN A 326 -29.56 14.96 2.30
C GLN A 326 -30.22 13.79 1.56
N VAL A 327 -31.53 13.65 1.71
CA VAL A 327 -32.36 12.78 0.87
C VAL A 327 -33.19 13.67 -0.08
N PRO A 328 -33.85 13.13 -1.11
CA PRO A 328 -34.70 13.94 -1.98
C PRO A 328 -35.69 14.79 -1.17
N HIS A 329 -35.59 16.11 -1.35
CA HIS A 329 -36.43 17.15 -0.73
C HIS A 329 -36.36 17.34 0.80
N THR A 330 -35.47 16.67 1.56
CA THR A 330 -35.31 16.94 3.01
C THR A 330 -33.97 16.47 3.59
N MET A 331 -33.62 16.97 4.78
CA MET A 331 -32.50 16.50 5.60
C MET A 331 -33.01 15.50 6.65
N VAL A 332 -32.39 14.33 6.74
CA VAL A 332 -32.76 13.28 7.70
C VAL A 332 -31.62 13.05 8.69
N ALA A 333 -31.94 13.06 9.98
CA ALA A 333 -31.00 12.70 11.04
C ALA A 333 -30.75 11.18 11.03
N VAL A 334 -29.48 10.79 11.09
CA VAL A 334 -28.99 9.41 11.00
C VAL A 334 -27.98 9.11 12.12
N VAL A 335 -27.77 7.82 12.39
CA VAL A 335 -26.66 7.32 13.20
C VAL A 335 -25.71 6.48 12.36
N LEU A 336 -24.42 6.50 12.70
CA LEU A 336 -23.46 5.51 12.19
C LEU A 336 -23.75 4.14 12.84
N ALA A 337 -24.02 3.11 12.04
CA ALA A 337 -24.31 1.76 12.54
C ALA A 337 -23.59 0.68 11.74
N VAL A 338 -23.28 -0.44 12.38
CA VAL A 338 -22.87 -1.69 11.72
C VAL A 338 -24.11 -2.36 11.12
N VAL A 339 -24.02 -2.79 9.86
CA VAL A 339 -25.15 -3.44 9.17
C VAL A 339 -25.51 -4.76 9.86
N HIS A 340 -26.82 -5.00 10.01
CA HIS A 340 -27.36 -6.19 10.65
C HIS A 340 -27.90 -7.18 9.60
N SER A 341 -27.33 -8.41 9.59
CA SER A 341 -27.55 -9.52 8.63
C SER A 341 -26.80 -9.39 7.29
N THR A 342 -26.41 -10.48 6.61
CA THR A 342 -26.49 -11.92 6.99
C THR A 342 -25.11 -12.53 7.24
N TYR A 343 -25.04 -13.50 8.16
CA TYR A 343 -23.85 -14.29 8.44
C TYR A 343 -23.43 -15.11 7.21
N ASP A 344 -22.35 -14.70 6.54
CA ASP A 344 -21.63 -15.52 5.57
C ASP A 344 -20.44 -16.19 6.27
N PRO A 345 -20.39 -17.54 6.34
CA PRO A 345 -19.29 -18.29 6.96
C PRO A 345 -18.01 -18.36 6.11
N HIS A 346 -17.89 -17.59 5.03
CA HIS A 346 -16.70 -17.52 4.18
C HIS A 346 -16.05 -16.12 4.12
N GLU A 347 -16.79 -15.02 4.35
CA GLU A 347 -16.25 -13.64 4.36
C GLU A 347 -15.81 -13.14 5.75
N HIS A 348 -14.97 -13.93 6.42
CA HIS A 348 -14.87 -14.00 7.88
C HIS A 348 -14.51 -12.75 8.72
N ARG A 349 -14.27 -11.55 8.17
CA ARG A 349 -13.77 -10.39 8.96
C ARG A 349 -14.31 -8.99 8.61
N GLN A 350 -14.91 -8.74 7.45
CA GLN A 350 -15.37 -7.39 7.08
C GLN A 350 -16.87 -7.24 7.31
N ARG A 351 -17.28 -6.25 8.11
CA ARG A 351 -18.70 -5.95 8.39
C ARG A 351 -19.04 -4.55 7.83
N PRO A 352 -19.96 -4.42 6.87
CA PRO A 352 -20.38 -3.13 6.35
C PRO A 352 -20.93 -2.21 7.44
N ILE A 353 -20.80 -0.89 7.24
CA ILE A 353 -21.41 0.14 8.07
C ILE A 353 -22.26 1.08 7.21
N GLU A 354 -23.28 1.67 7.81
CA GLU A 354 -24.26 2.52 7.12
C GLU A 354 -24.65 3.75 7.96
N TYR A 355 -25.26 4.73 7.30
CA TYR A 355 -25.99 5.81 7.96
C TYR A 355 -27.47 5.45 8.11
N HIS A 356 -27.83 4.91 9.26
CA HIS A 356 -29.18 4.43 9.52
C HIS A 356 -30.10 5.57 9.99
N PRO A 357 -31.29 5.78 9.39
CA PRO A 357 -32.23 6.81 9.81
C PRO A 357 -32.64 6.70 11.28
N ILE A 358 -32.66 7.84 11.97
CA ILE A 358 -33.26 7.97 13.31
C ILE A 358 -34.79 8.02 13.12
N ALA A 359 -35.39 6.85 12.87
CA ALA A 359 -36.83 6.68 13.01
C ALA A 359 -37.22 6.96 14.47
N SER A 360 -38.31 7.69 14.67
CA SER A 360 -38.73 8.17 15.98
C SER A 360 -38.92 7.00 16.96
N THR A 361 -38.10 7.04 18.02
CA THR A 361 -37.98 6.06 19.12
C THR A 361 -37.18 4.77 18.83
N ARG A 362 -36.10 4.63 19.62
CA ARG A 362 -35.33 3.41 19.99
C ARG A 362 -34.08 2.97 19.19
N ARG A 363 -33.86 3.30 17.90
CA ARG A 363 -32.63 2.83 17.22
C ARG A 363 -31.31 3.51 17.63
N GLN A 364 -31.35 4.71 18.23
CA GLN A 364 -30.17 5.30 18.90
C GLN A 364 -29.68 4.48 20.12
N LEU A 365 -30.49 3.52 20.59
CA LEU A 365 -30.17 2.59 21.67
C LEU A 365 -29.89 1.18 21.15
N ASP A 366 -29.92 0.95 19.83
CA ASP A 366 -29.57 -0.34 19.22
C ASP A 366 -28.09 -0.65 19.47
N SER A 367 -27.73 -1.92 19.73
CA SER A 367 -26.34 -2.34 19.96
C SER A 367 -25.44 -1.99 18.77
N TYR A 368 -25.96 -2.16 17.56
CA TYR A 368 -25.21 -1.93 16.31
C TYR A 368 -24.88 -0.47 16.01
N ALA A 369 -25.52 0.48 16.71
CA ALA A 369 -25.26 1.92 16.58
C ALA A 369 -24.37 2.48 17.71
N ARG A 370 -23.99 1.66 18.70
CA ARG A 370 -23.18 2.12 19.84
C ARG A 370 -21.69 1.95 19.55
N TRP A 371 -20.94 2.99 19.86
CA TRP A 371 -19.50 3.03 19.67
C TRP A 371 -18.81 3.42 20.98
N THR A 372 -17.63 2.85 21.22
CA THR A 372 -16.76 3.17 22.36
C THR A 372 -15.40 3.61 21.84
N CYS A 373 -15.07 4.89 22.05
CA CYS A 373 -13.73 5.40 21.81
C CYS A 373 -12.82 4.87 22.92
N ARG A 374 -11.81 4.06 22.56
CA ARG A 374 -10.81 3.44 23.46
C ARG A 374 -9.42 3.89 23.01
N GLY A 375 -8.94 5.01 23.56
CA GLY A 375 -7.78 5.70 23.00
C GLY A 375 -8.06 6.13 21.56
N SER A 376 -7.24 5.66 20.62
CA SER A 376 -7.42 5.90 19.17
C SER A 376 -8.41 4.96 18.49
N LEU A 377 -8.86 3.87 19.14
CA LEU A 377 -9.79 2.92 18.53
C LEU A 377 -11.25 3.35 18.70
N VAL A 378 -12.08 3.15 17.67
CA VAL A 378 -13.53 3.38 17.71
C VAL A 378 -14.24 2.02 17.61
N VAL A 379 -14.55 1.44 18.77
CA VAL A 379 -15.02 0.05 18.92
C VAL A 379 -16.54 -0.02 18.81
N ALA A 380 -17.08 -0.85 17.93
CA ALA A 380 -18.51 -1.15 17.83
C ALA A 380 -18.99 -2.07 18.96
N SER A 381 -20.15 -1.77 19.54
CA SER A 381 -20.78 -2.58 20.59
C SER A 381 -21.64 -3.72 20.02
N THR A 382 -21.08 -4.61 19.22
CA THR A 382 -21.83 -5.77 18.72
C THR A 382 -22.00 -6.85 19.80
N SER A 383 -22.93 -7.78 19.59
CA SER A 383 -23.12 -8.96 20.46
C SER A 383 -22.26 -10.15 20.05
N ASP A 384 -21.19 -9.90 19.29
CA ASP A 384 -20.30 -10.93 18.74
C ASP A 384 -19.15 -11.24 19.71
N GLU A 385 -18.51 -12.41 19.58
CA GLU A 385 -17.35 -12.78 20.41
C GLU A 385 -16.07 -11.99 20.10
N VAL A 386 -16.06 -11.24 18.99
CA VAL A 386 -14.91 -10.46 18.50
C VAL A 386 -15.26 -8.97 18.52
N GLU A 387 -14.47 -8.17 19.23
CA GLU A 387 -14.57 -6.72 19.16
C GLU A 387 -14.28 -6.23 17.74
N LEU A 388 -15.17 -5.42 17.17
CA LEU A 388 -14.98 -4.78 15.87
C LEU A 388 -14.65 -3.29 16.05
N CYS A 389 -13.73 -2.78 15.26
CA CYS A 389 -13.29 -1.40 15.22
C CYS A 389 -13.64 -0.77 13.87
N LEU A 390 -13.91 0.53 13.87
CA LEU A 390 -14.06 1.32 12.65
C LEU A 390 -12.72 1.31 11.88
N ASP A 391 -12.74 0.88 10.63
CA ASP A 391 -11.55 0.66 9.80
C ASP A 391 -11.71 1.32 8.42
N ALA A 392 -10.71 2.10 8.01
CA ALA A 392 -10.63 2.70 6.69
C ALA A 392 -9.25 2.47 6.06
N TYR A 393 -9.13 1.51 5.15
CA TYR A 393 -7.87 1.15 4.50
C TYR A 393 -7.57 1.95 3.21
N GLU A 394 -8.51 2.81 2.78
CA GLU A 394 -8.48 3.51 1.48
C GLU A 394 -8.31 5.04 1.65
N PRO A 395 -7.08 5.60 1.68
CA PRO A 395 -6.83 7.01 2.03
C PRO A 395 -7.14 8.00 0.89
N TRP A 396 -8.40 8.04 0.43
CA TRP A 396 -8.90 8.97 -0.56
C TRP A 396 -10.36 9.35 -0.27
N SER A 397 -10.83 10.48 -0.81
CA SER A 397 -12.18 10.99 -0.55
C SER A 397 -13.23 10.17 -1.31
N GLY A 398 -14.06 9.42 -0.59
CA GLY A 398 -14.93 8.36 -1.10
C GLY A 398 -14.44 6.96 -0.75
N GLY A 399 -13.26 6.83 -0.13
CA GLY A 399 -12.67 5.56 0.30
C GLY A 399 -13.52 4.84 1.34
N ASN A 400 -13.55 3.52 1.26
CA ASN A 400 -14.40 2.65 2.04
C ASN A 400 -14.06 2.72 3.55
N VAL A 401 -15.12 2.78 4.37
CA VAL A 401 -15.03 2.66 5.83
C VAL A 401 -15.97 1.53 6.23
N HIS A 402 -15.50 0.65 7.11
CA HIS A 402 -16.21 -0.54 7.53
C HIS A 402 -15.90 -0.88 8.99
N ALA A 403 -16.46 -1.97 9.52
CA ALA A 403 -16.10 -2.53 10.81
C ALA A 403 -15.27 -3.81 10.62
N TYR A 404 -14.15 -3.93 11.33
CA TYR A 404 -13.18 -5.01 11.21
C TYR A 404 -12.67 -5.43 12.60
N PRO A 405 -12.25 -6.68 12.85
CA PRO A 405 -11.63 -7.08 14.13
C PRO A 405 -10.62 -6.05 14.65
N CYS A 406 -10.81 -5.66 15.92
CA CYS A 406 -10.00 -4.63 16.55
C CYS A 406 -8.54 -5.04 16.69
N ASP A 407 -7.65 -4.22 16.17
CA ASP A 407 -6.21 -4.28 16.41
C ASP A 407 -5.69 -2.86 16.68
N ALA A 408 -5.13 -2.65 17.87
CA ALA A 408 -4.54 -1.37 18.27
C ALA A 408 -3.29 -0.99 17.46
N GLN A 409 -2.72 -1.93 16.69
CA GLN A 409 -1.58 -1.71 15.79
C GLN A 409 -2.03 -1.48 14.34
N ASN A 410 -3.30 -1.78 14.00
CA ASN A 410 -3.84 -1.50 12.68
C ASN A 410 -4.05 0.01 12.53
N VAL A 411 -3.16 0.64 11.76
CA VAL A 411 -3.15 2.08 11.52
C VAL A 411 -4.42 2.61 10.84
N ASN A 412 -5.18 1.74 10.16
CA ASN A 412 -6.47 2.05 9.53
C ASN A 412 -7.64 2.12 10.53
N GLN A 413 -7.41 1.74 11.79
CA GLN A 413 -8.40 1.78 12.87
C GLN A 413 -8.15 2.92 13.88
N LEU A 414 -7.16 3.77 13.60
CA LEU A 414 -6.76 4.85 14.49
C LEU A 414 -7.49 6.15 14.10
N TRP A 415 -8.41 6.58 14.95
CA TRP A 415 -9.23 7.78 14.77
C TRP A 415 -9.07 8.73 15.97
N ALA A 416 -9.13 10.03 15.73
CA ALA A 416 -9.18 11.07 16.75
C ALA A 416 -10.48 11.86 16.58
N TYR A 417 -11.37 11.78 17.58
CA TYR A 417 -12.56 12.62 17.63
C TYR A 417 -12.21 13.97 18.24
N ASP A 418 -12.28 15.03 17.44
CA ASP A 418 -12.16 16.40 17.92
C ASP A 418 -13.54 16.93 18.32
N THR A 419 -13.69 17.26 19.60
CA THR A 419 -14.91 17.82 20.18
C THR A 419 -15.18 19.27 19.76
N THR A 420 -14.17 19.98 19.26
CA THR A 420 -14.25 21.38 18.82
C THR A 420 -14.79 21.46 17.39
N THR A 421 -14.15 20.77 16.44
CA THR A 421 -14.61 20.69 15.05
C THR A 421 -15.78 19.72 14.86
N ARG A 422 -16.04 18.82 15.82
CA ARG A 422 -17.04 17.74 15.75
C ARG A 422 -16.79 16.81 14.57
N GLN A 423 -15.54 16.35 14.48
CA GLN A 423 -15.06 15.48 13.41
C GLN A 423 -14.34 14.26 13.96
N LEU A 424 -14.58 13.11 13.34
CA LEU A 424 -13.82 11.89 13.58
C LEU A 424 -12.70 11.80 12.53
N SER A 425 -11.57 12.45 12.83
CA SER A 425 -10.39 12.47 11.96
C SER A 425 -9.65 11.14 11.98
N HIS A 426 -9.07 10.74 10.86
CA HIS A 426 -8.26 9.53 10.77
C HIS A 426 -6.79 9.87 11.09
N GLN A 427 -6.18 9.17 12.06
CA GLN A 427 -4.85 9.52 12.57
C GLN A 427 -3.73 9.19 11.57
N ARG A 428 -3.84 8.07 10.82
CA ARG A 428 -2.88 7.74 9.75
C ARG A 428 -3.11 8.51 8.46
N HIS A 429 -4.35 8.55 7.98
CA HIS A 429 -4.75 9.21 6.73
C HIS A 429 -5.04 10.68 6.99
N ARG A 430 -3.98 11.44 7.32
CA ARG A 430 -4.07 12.85 7.72
C ARG A 430 -4.83 13.68 6.69
N GLY A 431 -5.73 14.54 7.18
CA GLY A 431 -6.62 15.35 6.33
C GLY A 431 -7.91 14.64 5.92
N TYR A 432 -8.04 13.33 6.18
CA TYR A 432 -9.30 12.60 6.02
C TYR A 432 -10.02 12.41 7.36
N CYS A 433 -11.33 12.56 7.30
CA CYS A 433 -12.27 12.36 8.38
C CYS A 433 -13.31 11.32 7.93
N LEU A 434 -13.99 10.67 8.89
CA LEU A 434 -15.27 10.04 8.58
C LEU A 434 -16.18 11.12 7.97
N GLY A 435 -16.92 10.76 6.93
CA GLY A 435 -17.75 11.67 6.17
C GLY A 435 -18.89 10.98 5.43
N ILE A 436 -19.69 11.80 4.74
CA ILE A 436 -20.85 11.36 3.97
C ILE A 436 -20.50 11.54 2.49
N VAL A 437 -20.37 10.43 1.76
CA VAL A 437 -20.19 10.45 0.30
C VAL A 437 -21.28 9.57 -0.30
N ASN A 438 -22.10 10.13 -1.20
CA ASN A 438 -23.27 9.46 -1.77
C ASN A 438 -24.20 8.83 -0.71
N ASN A 439 -24.41 9.54 0.40
CA ASN A 439 -25.17 9.08 1.58
C ASN A 439 -24.64 7.81 2.30
N ALA A 440 -23.42 7.37 1.99
CA ALA A 440 -22.75 6.26 2.66
C ALA A 440 -21.59 6.76 3.58
N PRO A 441 -21.25 6.02 4.65
CA PRO A 441 -20.07 6.30 5.46
C PRO A 441 -18.80 6.01 4.65
N ARG A 442 -18.00 7.05 4.40
CA ARG A 442 -16.75 6.99 3.64
C ARG A 442 -15.72 7.91 4.28
N LEU A 443 -14.46 7.79 3.90
CA LEU A 443 -13.52 8.87 4.16
C LEU A 443 -13.88 10.07 3.28
N ALA A 444 -13.80 11.26 3.86
CA ALA A 444 -13.94 12.53 3.16
C ALA A 444 -12.86 13.49 3.67
N LEU A 445 -12.59 14.57 2.94
CA LEU A 445 -11.70 15.62 3.43
C LEU A 445 -12.30 16.23 4.72
N CYS A 446 -11.46 16.43 5.74
CA CYS A 446 -11.84 17.18 6.93
C CYS A 446 -12.12 18.65 6.53
N THR A 447 -13.31 19.15 6.85
CA THR A 447 -13.75 20.52 6.54
C THR A 447 -13.88 21.37 7.80
N GLU A 448 -13.87 22.70 7.69
CA GLU A 448 -14.23 23.56 8.84
C GLU A 448 -15.75 23.55 9.05
N GLY A 449 -16.25 22.52 9.74
CA GLY A 449 -17.67 22.35 10.03
C GLY A 449 -18.01 21.01 10.66
N ALA A 450 -19.05 21.01 11.49
CA ALA A 450 -19.51 19.82 12.19
C ALA A 450 -20.04 18.77 11.21
N THR A 451 -19.37 17.63 11.12
CA THR A 451 -19.84 16.47 10.36
C THR A 451 -20.49 15.40 11.24
N PHE A 452 -20.10 15.26 12.52
CA PHE A 452 -20.67 14.29 13.45
C PHE A 452 -20.80 14.83 14.88
N GLU A 453 -22.02 14.77 15.44
CA GLU A 453 -22.25 15.01 16.86
C GLU A 453 -22.17 13.69 17.63
N PHE A 454 -21.14 13.55 18.48
CA PHE A 454 -20.99 12.40 19.37
C PHE A 454 -21.77 12.60 20.67
N ALA A 455 -22.90 11.90 20.83
CA ALA A 455 -23.73 11.96 22.01
C ALA A 455 -23.41 10.81 22.98
N THR A 456 -22.91 11.12 24.17
CA THR A 456 -22.62 10.13 25.22
C THR A 456 -23.92 9.61 25.86
N TYR A 457 -23.98 8.32 26.19
CA TYR A 457 -25.20 7.69 26.74
C TYR A 457 -25.76 8.33 28.01
N PHE A 458 -24.92 8.96 28.82
CA PHE A 458 -25.31 9.55 30.10
C PHE A 458 -26.19 10.81 29.96
N LEU A 459 -26.12 11.53 28.83
CA LEU A 459 -26.86 12.78 28.62
C LEU A 459 -28.27 12.59 28.07
N PHE A 460 -28.60 11.42 27.51
CA PHE A 460 -29.88 11.20 26.83
C PHE A 460 -30.97 10.55 27.69
N MET A 461 -30.63 9.98 28.86
CA MET A 461 -31.61 9.38 29.79
C MET A 461 -32.48 10.43 30.51
N HIS A 462 -32.19 11.73 30.37
CA HIS A 462 -32.92 12.83 31.01
C HIS A 462 -33.64 13.79 30.05
N GLY A 463 -33.70 13.46 28.75
CA GLY A 463 -34.79 13.87 27.85
C GLY A 463 -34.78 15.29 27.27
N THR A 464 -34.47 15.38 25.97
CA THR A 464 -35.09 16.34 25.03
C THR A 464 -35.22 15.66 23.66
N THR A 465 -36.39 15.76 23.03
CA THR A 465 -36.68 15.11 21.74
C THR A 465 -37.07 16.12 20.67
N SER A 466 -36.11 16.95 20.23
CA SER A 466 -36.25 17.80 19.05
C SER A 466 -34.88 18.18 18.47
N THR A 467 -34.79 18.27 17.15
CA THR A 467 -33.58 18.78 16.44
C THR A 467 -33.33 20.27 16.69
N THR A 468 -34.28 20.99 17.29
CA THR A 468 -34.13 22.42 17.62
C THR A 468 -33.24 22.66 18.84
N ASP A 469 -33.20 21.73 19.81
CA ASP A 469 -32.56 21.95 21.12
C ASP A 469 -31.02 21.84 21.09
N LEU A 470 -30.46 21.17 20.07
CA LEU A 470 -29.00 21.01 19.89
C LEU A 470 -28.25 22.34 19.68
N LYS A 471 -28.96 23.45 19.46
CA LYS A 471 -28.37 24.80 19.39
C LYS A 471 -28.21 25.52 20.73
N GLN A 472 -28.78 25.02 21.84
CA GLN A 472 -28.80 25.75 23.12
C GLN A 472 -27.93 25.18 24.25
N SER A 473 -27.38 23.97 24.16
CA SER A 473 -26.50 23.38 25.20
C SER A 473 -25.05 23.92 25.17
N ARG A 474 -24.88 25.24 25.18
CA ARG A 474 -23.58 25.92 24.99
C ARG A 474 -22.70 26.03 26.25
N THR A 475 -23.05 25.35 27.34
CA THR A 475 -22.37 25.45 28.63
C THR A 475 -22.26 24.09 29.32
N GLN A 476 -21.06 23.75 29.79
CA GLN A 476 -20.62 22.52 30.47
C GLN A 476 -20.18 21.35 29.58
N TRP A 477 -18.96 21.48 29.04
CA TRP A 477 -18.15 20.35 28.53
C TRP A 477 -16.68 20.53 28.99
N PRO A 478 -15.91 19.43 29.21
CA PRO A 478 -14.57 19.50 29.80
C PRO A 478 -13.53 20.09 28.84
N GLN A 479 -12.53 20.78 29.39
CA GLN A 479 -11.42 21.36 28.63
C GLN A 479 -10.35 20.32 28.28
N THR A 480 -9.69 20.52 27.14
CA THR A 480 -8.56 19.71 26.65
C THR A 480 -7.21 20.24 27.16
N ASP A 481 -6.26 19.35 27.42
CA ASP A 481 -4.83 19.71 27.46
C ASP A 481 -4.26 19.73 26.02
N ARG A 482 -3.18 20.49 25.82
CA ARG A 482 -2.50 20.78 24.54
C ARG A 482 -1.89 19.56 23.81
N ARG A 483 -2.23 18.34 24.22
CA ARG A 483 -1.83 17.06 23.60
C ARG A 483 -3.00 16.26 23.02
N GLY A 484 -4.22 16.79 23.02
CA GLY A 484 -5.35 16.22 22.27
C GLY A 484 -5.91 14.89 22.81
N LEU A 485 -5.55 14.51 24.03
CA LEU A 485 -6.11 13.33 24.71
C LEU A 485 -7.37 13.71 25.48
N CYS A 486 -8.40 12.86 25.43
CA CYS A 486 -9.56 12.96 26.32
C CYS A 486 -9.10 12.84 27.78
N VAL A 487 -9.52 13.76 28.65
CA VAL A 487 -9.25 13.74 30.10
C VAL A 487 -10.57 13.60 30.85
N SER A 488 -10.62 12.73 31.86
CA SER A 488 -11.77 12.64 32.75
C SER A 488 -11.83 13.82 33.73
N ALA A 489 -13.02 14.33 34.00
CA ALA A 489 -13.21 15.34 35.02
C ALA A 489 -12.97 14.74 36.43
N THR A 490 -11.98 15.26 37.15
CA THR A 490 -11.80 14.95 38.57
C THR A 490 -12.95 15.54 39.38
N GLN A 491 -13.52 14.74 40.29
CA GLN A 491 -14.68 15.14 41.09
C GLN A 491 -14.34 16.29 42.05
N GLY A 492 -14.85 17.47 41.75
CA GLY A 492 -14.82 18.62 42.66
C GLY A 492 -16.04 18.65 43.58
N GLY A 493 -15.83 18.38 44.87
CA GLY A 493 -16.65 18.91 45.98
C GLY A 493 -18.09 18.41 46.10
N VAL A 494 -18.31 17.43 46.99
CA VAL A 494 -19.64 17.13 47.52
C VAL A 494 -20.22 18.37 48.22
N ARG A 495 -21.42 18.78 47.83
CA ARG A 495 -22.34 19.54 48.70
C ARG A 495 -23.67 18.81 48.79
N ASN A 496 -24.12 18.58 50.03
CA ASN A 496 -25.39 17.92 50.34
C ASN A 496 -26.59 18.72 49.82
N SER A 497 -27.53 18.01 49.20
CA SER A 497 -28.96 18.32 49.32
C SER A 497 -29.76 17.03 49.28
N SER A 498 -30.54 16.82 50.34
CA SER A 498 -31.35 15.63 50.64
C SER A 498 -32.71 15.60 49.93
N ALA A 499 -33.41 14.46 50.10
CA ALA A 499 -34.80 14.16 49.71
C ALA A 499 -34.99 13.67 48.24
N SER A 500 -35.86 12.69 47.96
CA SER A 500 -36.56 11.75 48.86
C SER A 500 -37.01 10.49 48.09
N SER A 501 -37.25 9.40 48.82
CA SER A 501 -37.69 8.11 48.31
C SER A 501 -39.14 8.09 47.82
N GLU A 502 -39.43 7.35 46.75
CA GLU A 502 -40.68 6.57 46.65
C GLU A 502 -40.52 5.39 45.67
N ALA A 503 -41.38 4.37 45.76
CA ALA A 503 -41.02 3.00 45.40
C ALA A 503 -42.13 2.16 44.72
N PHE A 504 -41.75 1.46 43.63
CA PHE A 504 -42.39 0.23 43.08
C PHE A 504 -43.86 0.35 42.59
N PRO A 505 -44.46 -0.65 41.88
CA PRO A 505 -44.08 -2.07 41.71
C PRO A 505 -43.93 -2.62 40.27
N ARG A 506 -43.46 -3.89 40.22
CA ARG A 506 -43.37 -4.78 39.03
C ARG A 506 -44.64 -5.66 38.88
N VAL A 507 -44.55 -6.66 37.98
CA VAL A 507 -45.26 -7.99 37.93
C VAL A 507 -46.42 -8.05 36.89
N PRO A 508 -46.70 -9.17 36.16
CA PRO A 508 -45.92 -10.40 35.83
C PRO A 508 -45.85 -10.79 34.31
N ARG A 509 -45.22 -11.95 34.06
CA ARG A 509 -45.13 -12.73 32.79
C ARG A 509 -46.46 -13.35 32.34
N THR A 510 -46.59 -13.66 31.03
CA THR A 510 -47.19 -14.93 30.52
C THR A 510 -46.54 -15.43 29.21
N ARG A 511 -46.52 -16.76 29.07
CA ARG A 511 -46.33 -17.68 27.91
C ARG A 511 -47.36 -18.85 28.17
N PRO A 512 -47.58 -19.92 27.35
CA PRO A 512 -46.88 -20.41 26.15
C PRO A 512 -47.85 -20.84 24.99
N TRP A 513 -47.67 -22.06 24.43
CA TRP A 513 -48.30 -22.80 23.31
C TRP A 513 -47.51 -22.68 21.98
N MET A 514 -46.77 -23.70 21.50
CA MET A 514 -47.18 -24.99 20.88
C MET A 514 -48.02 -24.80 19.60
N SER A 515 -47.86 -25.53 18.48
CA SER A 515 -46.85 -26.51 17.99
C SER A 515 -47.32 -27.01 16.61
N ALA A 516 -46.45 -27.24 15.61
CA ALA A 516 -46.67 -28.23 14.52
C ALA A 516 -45.47 -28.34 13.57
N SER A 517 -44.98 -29.56 13.37
CA SER A 517 -44.12 -29.95 12.23
C SER A 517 -45.01 -30.40 11.07
N LEU A 518 -44.57 -30.25 9.81
CA LEU A 518 -44.95 -31.15 8.70
C LEU A 518 -44.08 -30.93 7.44
N GLN A 519 -43.29 -31.96 7.12
CA GLN A 519 -42.81 -32.37 5.80
C GLN A 519 -43.16 -33.87 5.67
N PRO A 520 -43.03 -34.55 4.50
CA PRO A 520 -42.43 -34.13 3.22
C PRO A 520 -43.36 -34.38 2.00
N HIS A 521 -42.87 -34.15 0.78
CA HIS A 521 -42.95 -35.16 -0.31
C HIS A 521 -42.08 -34.79 -1.52
N VAL A 522 -41.46 -35.82 -2.13
CA VAL A 522 -40.72 -35.81 -3.41
C VAL A 522 -41.42 -36.82 -4.34
N PRO A 523 -41.47 -36.57 -5.66
CA PRO A 523 -40.96 -37.59 -6.60
C PRO A 523 -40.25 -37.06 -7.87
N LEU A 524 -39.01 -37.54 -8.06
CA LEU A 524 -38.42 -38.17 -9.27
C LEU A 524 -38.75 -37.72 -10.72
N GLY A 525 -37.68 -37.56 -11.50
CA GLY A 525 -37.63 -37.71 -12.98
C GLY A 525 -37.21 -36.43 -13.74
N GLY A 526 -36.29 -36.44 -14.72
CA GLY A 526 -35.38 -37.49 -15.20
C GLY A 526 -34.65 -37.08 -16.51
N MET A 527 -33.44 -37.64 -16.73
CA MET A 527 -32.74 -37.84 -18.03
C MET A 527 -32.18 -36.67 -18.91
N THR A 528 -30.95 -36.95 -19.41
CA THR A 528 -30.35 -36.65 -20.74
C THR A 528 -29.75 -35.28 -21.14
N SER A 529 -28.41 -35.17 -20.94
CA SER A 529 -27.32 -35.08 -21.97
C SER A 529 -27.18 -33.94 -23.00
N ARG A 530 -25.89 -33.59 -23.23
CA ARG A 530 -25.28 -32.78 -24.33
C ARG A 530 -25.51 -31.25 -24.17
N VAL A 531 -24.56 -30.38 -24.53
CA VAL A 531 -23.28 -30.54 -25.25
C VAL A 531 -22.09 -30.23 -24.35
#